data_AF-A0A376KW59-F1
#
_entry.id   AF-A0A376KW59-F1
#
_cell.length_a   1.000
_cell.length_b   1.000
_cell.length_c   1.000
_cell.angle_alpha   90.00
_cell.angle_beta   90.00
_cell.angle_gamma   90.00
#
_symmetry.space_group_name_H-M   'P 1'
#
loop_
_entity.id
_entity.type
_entity.pdbx_description
1 polymer ?
#
loop_
_entity_poly.entity_id
_entity_poly.type
_entity_poly.pdbx_seq_one_letter_code
_entity_poly.pdbx_strand_id
1 'polypeptide(L)'
;MFFGRVYLAHEGINAQISVPASNVETFRAQLYAFDPALEGLRLNIALDDDGKSFWVLRMKVRDRIVADGIDDPHFDASNVGEYLQAAEVNAMLDDPRCTIYRHA
;
A
#
# COMPACT_ATOMS: atom_id res chain seq x y z
N MET A 1 -7.84 4.28 -19.74
CA MET A 1 -8.84 3.60 -18.89
C MET A 1 -8.21 3.31 -17.53
N PHE A 2 -8.98 3.34 -16.44
CA PHE A 2 -8.48 3.05 -15.09
C PHE A 2 -8.70 1.59 -14.74
N PHE A 3 -7.71 0.94 -14.13
CA PHE A 3 -7.80 -0.44 -13.65
C PHE A 3 -7.23 -0.54 -12.24
N GLY A 4 -7.53 -1.60 -11.51
CA GLY A 4 -6.95 -1.78 -10.17
C GLY A 4 -7.81 -2.53 -9.17
N ARG A 5 -7.33 -2.57 -7.93
CA ARG A 5 -8.04 -3.06 -6.77
C ARG A 5 -7.98 -2.01 -5.67
N VAL A 6 -9.14 -1.69 -5.09
CA VAL A 6 -9.28 -0.77 -3.96
C VAL A 6 -10.06 -1.48 -2.86
N TYR A 7 -9.47 -1.54 -1.68
CA TYR A 7 -10.11 -2.04 -0.47
C TYR A 7 -10.32 -0.88 0.49
N LEU A 8 -11.53 -0.77 1.02
CA LEU A 8 -11.90 0.23 2.02
C LEU A 8 -12.33 -0.49 3.29
N ALA A 9 -11.85 -0.04 4.44
CA ALA A 9 -12.33 -0.45 5.75
C ALA A 9 -12.38 0.77 6.68
N HIS A 10 -12.92 0.60 7.89
CA HIS A 10 -12.99 1.69 8.87
C HIS A 10 -11.61 2.25 9.24
N GLU A 11 -10.56 1.42 9.17
CA GLU A 11 -9.18 1.80 9.48
C GLU A 11 -8.45 2.51 8.32
N GLY A 12 -9.01 2.50 7.10
CA GLY A 12 -8.39 3.21 5.97
C GLY A 12 -8.61 2.56 4.59
N ILE A 13 -7.65 2.80 3.69
CA ILE A 13 -7.69 2.39 2.29
C ILE A 13 -6.40 1.66 1.91
N ASN A 14 -6.53 0.52 1.23
CA ASN A 14 -5.43 -0.14 0.53
C ASN A 14 -5.75 -0.22 -0.96
N ALA A 15 -4.92 0.38 -1.80
CA ALA A 15 -5.21 0.51 -3.22
C ALA A 15 -3.98 0.30 -4.10
N GLN A 16 -4.19 -0.39 -5.22
CA GLN A 16 -3.25 -0.45 -6.34
C GLN A 16 -4.03 -0.23 -7.63
N ILE A 17 -3.65 0.78 -8.40
CA ILE A 17 -4.34 1.18 -9.62
C ILE A 17 -3.37 1.40 -10.77
N SER A 18 -3.85 1.14 -11.99
CA SER A 18 -3.21 1.55 -13.24
C SER A 18 -3.97 2.75 -13.79
N VAL A 19 -3.24 3.86 -13.96
CA VAL A 19 -3.76 5.12 -14.48
C VAL A 19 -3.02 5.42 -15.79
N PRO A 20 -3.71 5.83 -16.87
CA PRO A 20 -3.02 6.27 -18.08
C PRO A 20 -2.05 7.41 -17.76
N ALA A 21 -0.84 7.39 -18.32
CA ALA A 21 0.19 8.39 -18.04
C ALA A 21 -0.31 9.83 -18.21
N SER A 22 -1.12 10.09 -19.24
CA SER A 22 -1.73 11.41 -19.50
C SER A 22 -2.66 11.91 -18.38
N ASN A 23 -3.17 11.01 -17.54
CA ASN A 23 -4.17 11.30 -16.53
C ASN A 23 -3.61 11.26 -15.10
N VAL A 24 -2.31 10.97 -14.91
CA VAL A 24 -1.71 10.82 -13.58
C VAL A 24 -1.84 12.10 -12.76
N GLU A 25 -1.54 13.26 -13.35
CA GLU A 25 -1.63 14.54 -12.64
C GLU A 25 -3.07 14.94 -12.32
N THR A 26 -4.01 14.71 -13.25
CA THR A 26 -5.44 14.93 -13.00
C THR A 26 -5.95 14.02 -11.90
N PHE A 27 -5.58 12.74 -11.93
CA PHE A 27 -5.94 11.78 -10.89
C PHE A 27 -5.39 12.22 -9.52
N ARG A 28 -4.11 12.62 -9.46
CA ARG A 28 -3.47 13.11 -8.23
C ARG A 28 -4.20 14.32 -7.66
N ALA A 29 -4.51 15.31 -8.50
CA ALA A 29 -5.24 16.51 -8.08
C ALA A 29 -6.63 16.17 -7.54
N GLN A 30 -7.36 15.26 -8.21
CA GLN A 30 -8.66 14.79 -7.73
C GLN A 30 -8.55 14.02 -6.41
N LEU A 31 -7.54 13.17 -6.26
CA LEU A 31 -7.31 12.41 -5.04
C LEU A 31 -7.06 13.33 -3.85
N TYR A 32 -6.20 14.34 -4.01
CA TYR A 32 -5.86 15.29 -2.95
C TYR A 32 -7.03 16.23 -2.61
N ALA A 33 -7.87 16.57 -3.59
CA ALA A 33 -9.04 17.40 -3.38
C ALA A 33 -10.25 16.65 -2.79
N PHE A 34 -10.24 15.31 -2.81
CA PHE A 34 -11.38 14.50 -2.39
C PHE A 34 -11.59 14.54 -0.87
N ASP A 35 -10.50 14.44 -0.09
CA ASP A 35 -10.53 14.46 1.38
C ASP A 35 -9.20 15.01 1.92
N PRO A 36 -9.19 15.89 2.94
CA PRO A 36 -7.96 16.40 3.54
C PRO A 36 -7.00 15.30 4.03
N ALA A 37 -7.49 14.14 4.43
CA ALA A 37 -6.65 13.01 4.84
C ALA A 37 -5.85 12.38 3.68
N LEU A 38 -6.20 12.70 2.43
CA LEU A 38 -5.51 12.24 1.23
C LEU A 38 -4.59 13.31 0.62
N GLU A 39 -4.62 14.54 1.13
CA GLU A 39 -3.75 15.62 0.67
C GLU A 39 -2.28 15.26 0.92
N GLY A 40 -1.47 15.29 -0.15
CA GLY A 40 -0.04 14.97 -0.06
C GLY A 40 0.27 13.48 0.11
N LEU A 41 -0.71 12.58 -0.06
CA LEU A 41 -0.48 11.14 -0.02
C LEU A 41 0.64 10.72 -0.97
N ARG A 42 1.66 10.02 -0.45
CA ARG A 42 2.76 9.50 -1.26
C ARG A 42 2.24 8.42 -2.22
N LEU A 43 2.29 8.73 -3.52
CA LEU A 43 1.99 7.76 -4.58
C LEU A 43 3.27 6.99 -4.94
N ASN A 44 3.29 5.69 -4.67
CA ASN A 44 4.39 4.81 -5.09
C ASN A 44 4.20 4.43 -6.56
N ILE A 45 4.84 5.18 -7.46
CA ILE A 45 4.79 4.95 -8.91
C ILE A 45 5.81 3.86 -9.26
N ALA A 46 5.34 2.78 -9.89
CA ALA A 46 6.22 1.72 -10.37
C ALA A 46 7.11 2.23 -11.51
N LEU A 47 8.39 1.81 -11.52
CA LEU A 47 9.37 2.20 -12.54
C LEU A 47 9.22 1.41 -13.85
N ASP A 48 8.66 0.21 -13.77
CA ASP A 48 8.44 -0.70 -14.90
C ASP A 48 6.98 -1.16 -14.87
N ASP A 49 6.28 -1.01 -16.00
CA ASP A 49 4.91 -1.48 -16.17
C ASP A 49 4.86 -2.30 -17.46
N ASP A 50 4.79 -3.63 -17.30
CA ASP A 50 4.63 -4.56 -18.42
C ASP A 50 3.18 -4.56 -18.97
N GLY A 51 2.31 -3.69 -18.44
CA GLY A 51 0.96 -3.44 -18.89
C GLY A 51 -0.06 -4.50 -18.45
N LYS A 52 0.32 -5.45 -17.59
CA LYS A 52 -0.49 -6.66 -17.29
C LYS A 52 -1.14 -6.69 -15.91
N SER A 53 -0.97 -5.66 -15.08
CA SER A 53 -1.33 -5.74 -13.66
C SER A 53 -2.84 -5.93 -13.41
N PHE A 54 -3.72 -5.36 -14.25
CA PHE A 54 -5.16 -5.38 -14.03
C PHE A 54 -5.99 -5.33 -15.32
N TRP A 55 -7.11 -6.07 -15.34
CA TRP A 55 -8.07 -6.09 -16.46
C TRP A 55 -9.31 -5.24 -16.22
N VAL A 56 -9.64 -4.98 -14.95
CA VAL A 56 -10.82 -4.22 -14.51
C VAL A 56 -10.48 -3.47 -13.22
N LEU A 57 -11.18 -2.39 -12.94
CA LEU A 57 -11.21 -1.78 -11.61
C LEU A 57 -12.21 -2.55 -10.72
N ARG A 58 -11.76 -3.00 -9.54
CA ARG A 58 -12.62 -3.59 -8.51
C ARG A 58 -12.46 -2.84 -7.20
N MET A 59 -13.58 -2.39 -6.63
CA MET A 59 -13.62 -1.75 -5.32
C MET A 59 -14.43 -2.62 -4.36
N LYS A 60 -13.94 -2.83 -3.14
CA LYS A 60 -14.64 -3.63 -2.13
C LYS A 60 -14.52 -3.03 -0.74
N VAL A 61 -15.63 -2.99 -0.02
CA VAL A 61 -15.65 -2.73 1.42
C VAL A 61 -15.25 -4.02 2.16
N ARG A 62 -14.48 -3.88 3.22
CA ARG A 62 -13.92 -4.94 4.06
C ARG A 62 -14.02 -4.51 5.52
N ASP A 63 -14.00 -5.50 6.41
CA ASP A 63 -13.87 -5.23 7.84
C ASP A 63 -12.47 -4.70 8.18
N ARG A 64 -11.44 -5.18 7.45
CA ARG A 64 -10.04 -4.73 7.53
C ARG A 64 -9.39 -4.61 6.14
N ILE A 65 -8.43 -3.69 5.99
CA ILE A 65 -7.70 -3.47 4.74
C ILE A 65 -6.58 -4.50 4.51
N VAL A 66 -6.08 -5.15 5.57
CA VAL A 66 -5.11 -6.26 5.51
C VAL A 66 -5.73 -7.51 6.14
N ALA A 67 -5.55 -8.66 5.49
CA ALA A 67 -5.96 -9.97 6.03
C ALA A 67 -4.74 -10.63 6.73
N ASP A 68 -4.33 -10.06 7.85
CA ASP A 68 -3.17 -10.50 8.65
C ASP A 68 -3.48 -11.68 9.60
N GLY A 69 -4.76 -12.01 9.79
CA GLY A 69 -5.20 -13.05 10.71
C GLY A 69 -5.13 -12.64 12.19
N ILE A 70 -4.98 -11.34 12.49
CA ILE A 70 -4.88 -10.83 13.85
C ILE A 70 -6.29 -10.53 14.38
N ASP A 71 -6.85 -11.43 15.19
CA ASP A 71 -8.15 -11.21 15.85
C ASP A 71 -8.04 -10.50 17.22
N ASP A 72 -6.83 -10.09 17.62
CA ASP A 72 -6.58 -9.45 18.92
C ASP A 72 -7.19 -8.03 18.96
N PRO A 73 -8.18 -7.76 19.84
CA PRO A 73 -8.77 -6.44 20.01
C PRO A 73 -7.83 -5.41 20.65
N HIS A 74 -6.69 -5.86 21.21
CA HIS A 74 -5.65 -4.98 21.76
C HIS A 74 -4.53 -4.68 20.75
N PHE A 75 -4.62 -5.22 19.53
CA PHE A 75 -3.66 -4.90 18.48
C PHE A 75 -3.77 -3.42 18.09
N ASP A 76 -2.64 -2.73 18.14
CA ASP A 76 -2.52 -1.34 17.73
C ASP A 76 -1.61 -1.25 16.50
N ALA A 77 -2.22 -1.04 15.33
CA ALA A 77 -1.50 -0.89 14.06
C ALA A 77 -0.57 0.35 14.03
N SER A 78 -0.71 1.28 14.97
CA SER A 78 0.17 2.44 15.11
C SER A 78 1.41 2.16 15.95
N ASN A 79 1.43 1.05 16.71
CA ASN A 79 2.58 0.61 17.48
C ASN A 79 3.62 -0.08 16.58
N VAL A 80 4.30 0.74 15.79
CA VAL A 80 5.32 0.30 14.83
C VAL A 80 6.71 0.37 15.44
N GLY A 81 7.55 -0.61 15.08
CA GLY A 81 8.97 -0.61 15.42
C GLY A 81 9.79 0.38 14.57
N GLU A 82 11.10 0.18 14.57
CA GLU A 82 12.00 1.01 13.77
C GLU A 82 11.89 0.72 12.27
N TYR A 83 11.71 1.77 11.47
CA TYR A 83 11.72 1.67 10.01
C TYR A 83 13.14 1.68 9.49
N LEU A 84 13.56 0.56 8.91
CA LEU A 84 14.88 0.41 8.33
C LEU A 84 14.92 0.90 6.87
N GLN A 85 15.97 1.61 6.53
CA GLN A 85 16.31 1.93 5.15
C GLN A 85 16.85 0.68 4.42
N ALA A 86 16.83 0.70 3.10
CA ALA A 86 17.29 -0.43 2.27
C ALA A 86 18.73 -0.87 2.61
N ALA A 87 19.63 0.07 2.89
CA ALA A 87 21.02 -0.25 3.26
C ALA A 87 21.11 -0.97 4.61
N GLU A 88 20.26 -0.61 5.57
CA GLU A 88 20.21 -1.21 6.90
C GLU A 88 19.61 -2.61 6.82
N VAL A 89 18.54 -2.79 6.03
CA VAL A 89 17.98 -4.12 5.73
C VAL A 89 19.07 -5.00 5.12
N ASN A 90 19.81 -4.53 4.11
CA ASN A 90 20.87 -5.31 3.48
C ASN A 90 21.97 -5.70 4.49
N ALA A 91 22.42 -4.77 5.33
CA ALA A 91 23.42 -5.05 6.36
C ALA A 91 22.92 -6.08 7.38
N MET A 92 21.64 -6.04 7.74
CA MET A 92 21.04 -7.03 8.65
C MET A 92 20.90 -8.41 7.99
N LEU A 93 20.57 -8.48 6.71
CA LEU A 93 20.52 -9.75 5.95
C LEU A 93 21.87 -10.46 5.93
N ASP A 94 22.97 -9.71 6.02
CA ASP A 94 24.33 -10.25 6.06
C ASP A 94 24.81 -10.63 7.49
N ASP A 95 24.11 -10.22 8.56
CA ASP A 95 24.45 -10.61 9.94
C ASP A 95 23.90 -12.04 10.24
N PRO A 96 24.77 -13.03 10.53
CA PRO A 96 24.34 -14.41 10.83
C PRO A 96 23.50 -14.55 12.12
N ARG A 97 23.42 -13.51 12.95
CA ARG A 97 22.56 -13.46 14.15
C ARG A 97 21.19 -12.87 13.84
N CYS A 98 20.99 -12.27 12.67
CA CYS A 98 19.69 -11.78 12.24
C CYS A 98 18.76 -12.96 11.94
N THR A 99 17.58 -12.95 12.56
CA THR A 99 16.53 -13.94 12.26
C THR A 99 15.43 -13.26 11.46
N ILE A 100 15.15 -13.78 10.26
CA ILE A 100 14.07 -13.31 9.41
C ILE A 100 12.88 -14.25 9.58
N TYR A 101 11.82 -13.76 10.21
CA TYR A 101 10.55 -14.50 10.27
C TYR A 101 9.77 -14.26 8.98
N ARG A 102 9.56 -15.32 8.19
CA ARG A 102 8.58 -15.32 7.10
C ARG A 102 7.39 -16.17 7.52
N HIS A 103 6.22 -15.56 7.63
CA HIS A 103 4.98 -16.32 7.59
C HIS A 103 4.63 -16.54 6.12
N ALA A 104 4.50 -17.82 5.74
CA ALA A 104 3.98 -18.24 4.43
C ALA A 104 2.45 -18.37 4.48
#